data_AF-A0A3D0LDU1-F1
#
_entry.id   AF-A0A3D0LDU1-F1
#
_cell.length_a   1.000
_cell.length_b   1.000
_cell.length_c   1.000
_cell.angle_alpha   90.00
_cell.angle_beta   90.00
_cell.angle_gamma   90.00
#
_symmetry.space_group_name_H-M   'P 1'
#
loop_
_entity.id
_entity.type
_entity.pdbx_description
1 polymer ?
#
loop_
_entity_poly.entity_id
_entity_poly.type
_entity_poly.pdbx_seq_one_letter_code
_entity_poly.pdbx_strand_id
1 'polypeptide(L)'
;MSKTKCLMIIIISAILIGAEALAFFIFVKPSMVMDDFYKAVESGDPDKMMDVYDKLSDDDRDDAVKALEDKAVSITNDYLKAPGTGISYDDWNKKMWPMVKMAGEIQNESESRATELTNILNKCYYHANGVFLWKQFDKTVEAKKANDMKKAEDAANDYGRARRYEFGDNGTERSRILAYKNIDYAYRDELDKKLGEYLEEKYKLFADGKLDKASMDVYISVAKNLFYGDAKDAYDKISEEYSAVGDFDTFINEQTELCNNGEYLKAVKNIDSFMKEKKDEELFKTYEDSFKTLRNKAYEDGKKAYPDILYDLLKDGKPDEAQDILKEIDEVYGKDIDLKAVKSFLKNDWKSAYYSFMLNWEENLDGCLDTNTAVGEFNYSLDINLTSNKPDLVTLKDLDGEGTPELILHNSRKGYSYILTCIDGQLVFSGCLKVISYGKDTRYIIAEPYSGSAGAAAFKRELCSFNAKDGSISLDRVIYRNRDYSYVNIDGVEYTKDNESGNGGVSPAEMFDKTLNEIEDIGNGNGSDPDPSGSVTVSRYFEYIYNFGSAE
;
A
#
# COMPACT_ATOMS: atom_id res chain seq x y z
N MET A 1 118.70 -6.53 30.32
CA MET A 1 117.95 -6.71 29.05
C MET A 1 118.81 -6.21 27.92
N SER A 2 119.07 -7.00 26.86
CA SER A 2 119.84 -6.50 25.70
C SER A 2 119.00 -5.46 24.95
N LYS A 3 119.64 -4.40 24.42
CA LYS A 3 118.97 -3.33 23.63
C LYS A 3 118.04 -3.88 22.55
N THR A 4 118.39 -5.04 21.98
CA THR A 4 117.62 -5.77 20.99
C THR A 4 116.25 -6.24 21.49
N LYS A 5 116.13 -6.65 22.77
CA LYS A 5 114.85 -7.09 23.36
C LYS A 5 113.91 -5.91 23.63
N CYS A 6 114.42 -4.76 24.07
CA CYS A 6 113.58 -3.54 24.21
C CYS A 6 113.08 -3.03 22.86
N LEU A 7 113.94 -3.04 21.82
CA LEU A 7 113.55 -2.61 20.48
C LEU A 7 112.45 -3.51 19.89
N MET A 8 112.57 -4.84 20.06
CA MET A 8 111.53 -5.79 19.64
C MET A 8 110.21 -5.57 20.37
N ILE A 9 110.23 -5.31 21.68
CA ILE A 9 109.01 -5.02 22.45
C ILE A 9 108.34 -3.75 21.93
N ILE A 10 109.10 -2.68 21.66
CA ILE A 10 108.56 -1.41 21.12
C ILE A 10 107.94 -1.62 19.72
N ILE A 11 108.59 -2.39 18.84
CA ILE A 11 108.06 -2.67 17.49
C ILE A 11 106.77 -3.51 17.57
N ILE A 12 106.75 -4.55 18.41
CA ILE A 12 105.55 -5.39 18.60
C ILE A 12 104.41 -4.56 19.20
N SER A 13 104.68 -3.69 20.18
CA SER A 13 103.68 -2.78 20.74
C SER A 13 103.16 -1.77 19.71
N ALA A 14 104.02 -1.21 18.84
CA ALA A 14 103.60 -0.31 17.78
C ALA A 14 102.74 -1.01 16.72
N ILE A 15 103.03 -2.27 16.39
CA ILE A 15 102.21 -3.09 15.48
C ILE A 15 100.86 -3.42 16.12
N LEU A 16 100.82 -3.76 17.41
CA LEU A 16 99.58 -4.02 18.13
C LEU A 16 98.71 -2.76 18.23
N ILE A 17 99.28 -1.61 18.58
CA ILE A 17 98.58 -0.32 18.59
C ILE A 17 98.08 0.04 17.18
N GLY A 18 98.90 -0.21 16.15
CA GLY A 18 98.51 -0.02 14.75
C GLY A 18 97.36 -0.93 14.33
N ALA A 19 97.38 -2.21 14.73
CA ALA A 19 96.33 -3.18 14.45
C ALA A 19 95.04 -2.90 15.23
N GLU A 20 95.13 -2.47 16.49
CA GLU A 20 93.99 -2.03 17.29
C GLU A 20 93.38 -0.74 16.74
N ALA A 21 94.19 0.22 16.30
CA ALA A 21 93.72 1.41 15.60
C ALA A 21 93.05 1.03 14.27
N LEU A 22 93.63 0.09 13.50
CA LEU A 22 93.03 -0.40 12.26
C LEU A 22 91.69 -1.08 12.53
N ALA A 23 91.61 -1.97 13.53
CA ALA A 23 90.39 -2.65 13.93
C ALA A 23 89.34 -1.66 14.43
N PHE A 24 89.76 -0.62 15.16
CA PHE A 24 88.89 0.47 15.58
C PHE A 24 88.33 1.24 14.37
N PHE A 25 89.16 1.59 13.40
CA PHE A 25 88.71 2.35 12.22
C PHE A 25 87.91 1.52 11.22
N ILE A 26 88.17 0.21 11.11
CA ILE A 26 87.51 -0.69 10.15
C ILE A 26 86.22 -1.30 10.72
N PHE A 27 86.19 -1.66 12.00
CA PHE A 27 85.05 -2.40 12.57
C PHE A 27 84.29 -1.61 13.64
N VAL A 28 85.00 -1.00 14.60
CA VAL A 28 84.35 -0.35 15.75
C VAL A 28 83.70 0.98 15.34
N LYS A 29 84.41 1.82 14.58
CA LYS A 29 83.94 3.14 14.18
C LYS A 29 82.71 3.08 13.25
N PRO A 30 82.67 2.27 12.17
CA PRO A 30 81.46 2.14 11.36
C PRO A 30 80.27 1.61 12.16
N SER A 31 80.49 0.61 13.01
CA SER A 31 79.44 0.07 13.90
C SER A 31 78.91 1.11 14.89
N MET A 32 79.77 1.98 15.43
CA MET A 32 79.35 3.11 16.28
C MET A 32 78.53 4.16 15.52
N VAL A 33 78.90 4.47 14.27
CA VAL A 33 78.14 5.45 13.46
C VAL A 33 76.76 4.88 13.07
N MET A 34 76.66 3.58 12.81
CA MET A 34 75.37 2.92 12.56
C MET A 34 74.50 2.84 13.83
N ASP A 35 75.09 2.59 15.01
CA ASP A 35 74.39 2.68 16.30
C ASP A 35 73.87 4.10 16.57
N ASP A 36 74.66 5.12 16.23
CA ASP A 36 74.23 6.52 16.28
C ASP A 36 73.09 6.81 15.28
N PHE A 37 73.07 6.15 14.12
CA PHE A 37 71.96 6.26 13.17
C PHE A 37 70.67 5.66 13.75
N TYR A 38 70.73 4.47 14.36
CA TYR A 38 69.57 3.88 15.05
C TYR A 38 69.02 4.78 16.15
N LYS A 39 69.89 5.38 16.98
CA LYS A 39 69.47 6.36 18.00
C LYS A 39 68.85 7.61 17.38
N ALA A 40 69.38 8.09 16.26
CA ALA A 40 68.80 9.20 15.52
C ALA A 40 67.40 8.85 15.01
N VAL A 41 67.22 7.66 14.43
CA VAL A 41 65.92 7.11 14.01
C VAL A 41 64.93 7.02 15.18
N GLU A 42 65.38 6.53 16.36
CA GLU A 42 64.56 6.49 17.56
C GLU A 42 64.15 7.87 18.08
N SER A 43 65.02 8.86 17.93
CA SER A 43 64.74 10.25 18.34
C SER A 43 63.72 10.95 17.43
N GLY A 44 63.50 10.44 16.21
CA GLY A 44 62.58 11.05 15.25
C GLY A 44 63.05 12.39 14.69
N ASP A 45 64.35 12.70 14.79
CA ASP A 45 64.94 13.96 14.33
C ASP A 45 65.59 13.76 12.94
N PRO A 46 64.95 14.22 11.85
CA PRO A 46 65.41 13.95 10.49
C PRO A 46 66.75 14.62 10.18
N ASP A 47 67.05 15.77 10.81
CA ASP A 47 68.30 16.49 10.54
C ASP A 47 69.47 15.71 11.18
N LYS A 48 69.28 15.16 12.38
CA LYS A 48 70.25 14.24 12.99
C LYS A 48 70.39 12.93 12.23
N MET A 49 69.29 12.38 11.71
CA MET A 49 69.35 11.18 10.88
C MET A 49 70.23 11.43 9.65
N MET A 50 70.06 12.55 8.96
CA MET A 50 70.85 12.92 7.79
C MET A 50 72.32 13.20 8.13
N ASP A 51 72.58 13.93 9.21
CA ASP A 51 73.94 14.22 9.70
C ASP A 51 74.76 12.96 10.01
N VAL A 52 74.08 11.88 10.43
CA VAL A 52 74.71 10.59 10.67
C VAL A 52 74.78 9.78 9.36
N TYR A 53 73.73 9.79 8.55
CA TYR A 53 73.67 9.11 7.25
C TYR A 53 74.80 9.53 6.30
N ASP A 54 75.12 10.82 6.23
CA ASP A 54 76.21 11.35 5.41
C ASP A 54 77.59 10.79 5.80
N LYS A 55 77.76 10.35 7.05
CA LYS A 55 79.00 9.80 7.58
C LYS A 55 79.12 8.28 7.39
N LEU A 56 78.06 7.62 6.94
CA LEU A 56 78.04 6.19 6.67
C LEU A 56 78.79 5.84 5.37
N SER A 57 79.31 4.62 5.30
CA SER A 57 79.82 4.05 4.05
C SER A 57 78.67 3.72 3.10
N ASP A 58 78.96 3.50 1.80
CA ASP A 58 77.91 3.16 0.83
C ASP A 58 77.14 1.89 1.22
N ASP A 59 77.80 0.87 1.75
CA ASP A 59 77.15 -0.37 2.21
C ASP A 59 76.29 -0.11 3.47
N ASP A 60 76.80 0.67 4.43
CA ASP A 60 76.04 1.01 5.64
C ASP A 60 74.83 1.92 5.33
N ARG A 61 74.87 2.71 4.25
CA ARG A 61 73.73 3.51 3.79
C ARG A 61 72.57 2.66 3.30
N ASP A 62 72.83 1.51 2.68
CA ASP A 62 71.78 0.56 2.30
C ASP A 62 71.12 -0.07 3.53
N ASP A 63 71.92 -0.41 4.55
CA ASP A 63 71.40 -0.94 5.81
C ASP A 63 70.65 0.13 6.64
N ALA A 64 71.07 1.39 6.55
CA ALA A 64 70.32 2.54 7.08
C ALA A 64 68.97 2.73 6.40
N VAL A 65 68.87 2.56 5.09
CA VAL A 65 67.59 2.57 4.37
C VAL A 65 66.69 1.45 4.86
N LYS A 66 67.18 0.21 4.95
CA LYS A 66 66.42 -0.93 5.49
C LYS A 66 65.95 -0.68 6.93
N ALA A 67 66.79 -0.07 7.76
CA ALA A 67 66.41 0.29 9.13
C ALA A 67 65.23 1.27 9.16
N LEU A 68 65.18 2.25 8.24
CA LEU A 68 64.05 3.17 8.08
C LEU A 68 62.80 2.42 7.58
N GLU A 69 62.95 1.48 6.64
CA GLU A 69 61.86 0.64 6.14
C GLU A 69 61.24 -0.21 7.26
N ASP A 70 62.07 -0.93 8.02
CA ASP A 70 61.65 -1.77 9.15
C ASP A 70 60.96 -0.92 10.22
N LYS A 71 61.49 0.27 10.50
CA LYS A 71 60.90 1.20 11.46
C LYS A 71 59.54 1.71 10.99
N ALA A 72 59.40 2.06 9.72
CA ALA A 72 58.14 2.48 9.10
C ALA A 72 57.06 1.38 9.21
N VAL A 73 57.44 0.13 8.89
CA VAL A 73 56.56 -1.04 9.02
C VAL A 73 56.19 -1.28 10.48
N SER A 74 57.15 -1.21 11.40
CA SER A 74 56.89 -1.39 12.84
C SER A 74 55.91 -0.35 13.39
N ILE A 75 56.11 0.93 13.08
CA ILE A 75 55.22 2.02 13.50
C ILE A 75 53.82 1.84 12.90
N THR A 76 53.73 1.40 11.65
CA THR A 76 52.45 1.14 10.98
C THR A 76 51.72 -0.05 11.58
N ASN A 77 52.43 -1.14 11.88
CA ASN A 77 51.86 -2.28 12.60
C ASN A 77 51.36 -1.88 13.99
N ASP A 78 52.05 -0.98 14.69
CA ASP A 78 51.58 -0.43 15.96
C ASP A 78 50.27 0.35 15.82
N TYR A 79 50.08 1.08 14.72
CA TYR A 79 48.80 1.75 14.42
C TYR A 79 47.68 0.75 14.09
N LEU A 80 48.00 -0.30 13.33
CA LEU A 80 47.04 -1.30 12.86
C LEU A 80 46.65 -2.35 13.92
N LYS A 81 47.23 -2.28 15.12
CA LYS A 81 46.81 -3.10 16.28
C LYS A 81 45.33 -2.87 16.62
N ALA A 82 44.75 -3.82 17.35
CA ALA A 82 43.35 -3.80 17.75
C ALA A 82 42.93 -2.45 18.37
N PRO A 83 41.67 -2.00 18.16
CA PRO A 83 41.19 -0.71 18.65
C PRO A 83 41.50 -0.50 20.14
N GLY A 84 42.12 0.64 20.48
CA GLY A 84 42.46 0.99 21.87
C GLY A 84 43.81 0.48 22.36
N THR A 85 44.57 -0.27 21.56
CA THR A 85 45.90 -0.80 21.93
C THR A 85 47.05 -0.25 21.09
N GLY A 86 46.73 0.41 19.96
CA GLY A 86 47.69 1.04 19.06
C GLY A 86 47.85 2.55 19.31
N ILE A 87 48.77 3.17 18.57
CA ILE A 87 48.94 4.63 18.54
C ILE A 87 47.82 5.31 17.74
N SER A 88 47.57 6.60 17.98
CA SER A 88 46.59 7.37 17.19
C SER A 88 47.09 7.58 15.75
N TYR A 89 46.19 7.88 14.81
CA TYR A 89 46.59 8.20 13.44
C TYR A 89 47.47 9.46 13.37
N ASP A 90 47.17 10.47 14.20
CA ASP A 90 47.97 11.68 14.32
C ASP A 90 49.40 11.37 14.80
N ASP A 91 49.52 10.53 15.84
CA ASP A 91 50.82 10.12 16.37
C ASP A 91 51.59 9.23 15.39
N TRP A 92 50.90 8.31 14.73
CA TRP A 92 51.47 7.51 13.64
C TRP A 92 52.01 8.42 12.53
N ASN A 93 51.20 9.34 12.03
CA ASN A 93 51.57 10.24 10.94
C ASN A 93 52.73 11.19 11.34
N LYS A 94 52.77 11.64 12.59
CA LYS A 94 53.90 12.40 13.15
C LYS A 94 55.18 11.57 13.21
N LYS A 95 55.10 10.31 13.63
CA LYS A 95 56.26 9.40 13.70
C LYS A 95 56.74 8.94 12.32
N MET A 96 55.87 8.90 11.32
CA MET A 96 56.23 8.57 9.94
C MET A 96 56.96 9.72 9.23
N TRP A 97 56.66 10.97 9.61
CA TRP A 97 57.18 12.15 8.92
C TRP A 97 58.72 12.21 8.80
N PRO A 98 59.52 11.96 9.86
CA PRO A 98 60.98 11.98 9.76
C PRO A 98 61.52 11.04 8.68
N MET A 99 60.93 9.84 8.53
CA MET A 99 61.35 8.87 7.50
C MET A 99 60.96 9.32 6.10
N VAL A 100 59.82 10.00 5.93
CA VAL A 100 59.46 10.61 4.65
C VAL A 100 60.42 11.75 4.30
N LYS A 101 60.77 12.60 5.27
CA LYS A 101 61.76 13.66 5.05
C LYS A 101 63.11 13.07 4.64
N MET A 102 63.57 12.01 5.34
CA MET A 102 64.77 11.27 4.97
C MET A 102 64.71 10.72 3.54
N ALA A 103 63.58 10.16 3.12
CA ALA A 103 63.41 9.69 1.73
C ALA A 103 63.60 10.83 0.71
N GLY A 104 63.08 12.03 1.02
CA GLY A 104 63.28 13.23 0.19
C GLY A 104 64.72 13.73 0.15
N GLU A 105 65.47 13.63 1.26
CA GLU A 105 66.90 13.97 1.28
C GLU A 105 67.74 12.94 0.52
N ILE A 106 67.51 11.64 0.76
CA ILE A 106 68.18 10.53 0.06
C ILE A 106 67.92 10.60 -1.45
N GLN A 107 66.76 11.09 -1.87
CA GLN A 107 66.43 11.31 -3.29
C GLN A 107 67.44 12.21 -4.00
N ASN A 108 68.00 13.21 -3.31
CA ASN A 108 69.01 14.10 -3.90
C ASN A 108 70.37 13.42 -4.07
N GLU A 109 70.62 12.32 -3.35
CA GLU A 109 71.88 11.55 -3.39
C GLU A 109 71.79 10.31 -4.30
N SER A 110 70.78 9.45 -4.09
CA SER A 110 70.65 8.15 -4.74
C SER A 110 69.20 7.85 -5.11
N GLU A 111 68.93 7.89 -6.41
CA GLU A 111 67.62 7.63 -7.00
C GLU A 111 67.08 6.22 -6.71
N SER A 112 67.95 5.20 -6.66
CA SER A 112 67.54 3.82 -6.39
C SER A 112 67.08 3.62 -4.95
N ARG A 113 67.89 4.06 -3.98
CA ARG A 113 67.61 3.96 -2.54
C ARG A 113 66.34 4.71 -2.15
N ALA A 114 66.19 5.92 -2.68
CA ALA A 114 65.00 6.73 -2.44
C ALA A 114 63.73 6.06 -2.99
N THR A 115 63.83 5.37 -4.15
CA THR A 115 62.70 4.65 -4.74
C THR A 115 62.25 3.49 -3.85
N GLU A 116 63.18 2.70 -3.31
CA GLU A 116 62.88 1.56 -2.42
C GLU A 116 62.19 2.02 -1.13
N LEU A 117 62.79 2.99 -0.43
CA LEU A 117 62.22 3.54 0.79
C LEU A 117 60.84 4.17 0.55
N THR A 118 60.68 4.95 -0.52
CA THR A 118 59.39 5.57 -0.88
C THR A 118 58.31 4.53 -1.14
N ASN A 119 58.65 3.38 -1.75
CA ASN A 119 57.70 2.29 -1.96
C ASN A 119 57.20 1.68 -0.65
N ILE A 120 58.09 1.45 0.32
CA ILE A 120 57.71 0.95 1.64
C ILE A 120 56.87 1.97 2.39
N LEU A 121 57.25 3.25 2.34
CA LEU A 121 56.48 4.33 2.95
C LEU A 121 55.07 4.42 2.33
N ASN A 122 54.94 4.35 1.00
CA ASN A 122 53.64 4.35 0.32
C ASN A 122 52.77 3.16 0.74
N LYS A 123 53.34 1.95 0.88
CA LYS A 123 52.61 0.78 1.41
C LYS A 123 52.17 0.98 2.86
N CYS A 124 53.03 1.56 3.70
CA CYS A 124 52.69 1.88 5.09
C CYS A 124 51.51 2.86 5.16
N TYR A 125 51.59 3.94 4.37
CA TYR A 125 50.48 4.88 4.23
C TYR A 125 49.23 4.22 3.66
N TYR A 126 49.36 3.24 2.75
CA TYR A 126 48.19 2.51 2.25
C TYR A 126 47.43 1.79 3.33
N HIS A 127 48.12 0.97 4.10
CA HIS A 127 47.47 0.19 5.13
C HIS A 127 46.88 1.09 6.23
N ALA A 128 47.60 2.15 6.62
CA ALA A 128 47.10 3.10 7.61
C ALA A 128 45.87 3.87 7.11
N ASN A 129 45.92 4.42 5.90
CA ASN A 129 44.83 5.18 5.31
C ASN A 129 43.60 4.31 5.03
N GLY A 130 43.78 3.04 4.64
CA GLY A 130 42.66 2.12 4.46
C GLY A 130 41.77 2.02 5.70
N VAL A 131 42.37 2.03 6.89
CA VAL A 131 41.64 2.04 8.17
C VAL A 131 41.16 3.44 8.57
N PHE A 132 41.95 4.48 8.28
CA PHE A 132 41.60 5.84 8.68
C PHE A 132 40.43 6.41 7.87
N LEU A 133 40.42 6.18 6.55
CA LEU A 133 39.44 6.79 5.65
C LEU A 133 38.02 6.27 5.88
N TRP A 134 37.82 4.96 6.07
CA TRP A 134 36.48 4.46 6.45
C TRP A 134 36.01 5.05 7.78
N LYS A 135 36.93 5.30 8.74
CA LYS A 135 36.56 5.83 10.07
C LYS A 135 36.11 7.28 9.94
N GLN A 136 36.77 8.04 9.08
CA GLN A 136 36.38 9.43 8.83
C GLN A 136 35.10 9.52 7.99
N PHE A 137 34.89 8.59 7.06
CA PHE A 137 33.62 8.45 6.35
C PHE A 137 32.47 8.17 7.32
N ASP A 138 32.58 7.14 8.17
CA ASP A 138 31.58 6.82 9.20
C ASP A 138 31.37 7.99 10.17
N LYS A 139 32.44 8.64 10.64
CA LYS A 139 32.32 9.84 11.49
C LYS A 139 31.56 10.96 10.80
N THR A 140 31.76 11.15 9.50
CA THR A 140 31.03 12.15 8.71
C THR A 140 29.55 11.79 8.63
N VAL A 141 29.23 10.51 8.38
CA VAL A 141 27.86 9.98 8.36
C VAL A 141 27.18 10.17 9.72
N GLU A 142 27.80 9.73 10.80
CA GLU A 142 27.24 9.81 12.15
C GLU A 142 27.09 11.26 12.63
N ALA A 143 28.03 12.15 12.27
CA ALA A 143 27.90 13.58 12.55
C ALA A 143 26.73 14.22 11.77
N LYS A 144 26.54 13.89 10.49
CA LYS A 144 25.39 14.36 9.71
C LYS A 144 24.06 13.84 10.28
N LYS A 145 23.97 12.57 10.66
CA LYS A 145 22.78 12.01 11.33
C LYS A 145 22.46 12.74 12.65
N ALA A 146 23.49 13.11 13.40
CA ALA A 146 23.36 13.90 14.63
C ALA A 146 23.15 15.41 14.37
N ASN A 147 23.08 15.84 13.11
CA ASN A 147 22.99 17.25 12.70
C ASN A 147 24.15 18.15 13.22
N ASP A 148 25.33 17.55 13.47
CA ASP A 148 26.56 18.26 13.86
C ASP A 148 27.41 18.57 12.62
N MET A 149 27.04 19.66 11.93
CA MET A 149 27.65 20.04 10.66
C MET A 149 29.14 20.36 10.77
N LYS A 150 29.59 20.91 11.91
CA LYS A 150 31.00 21.25 12.10
C LYS A 150 31.85 20.00 12.20
N LYS A 151 31.41 19.03 13.01
CA LYS A 151 32.11 17.75 13.13
C LYS A 151 32.09 16.95 11.84
N ALA A 152 31.00 17.02 11.07
CA ALA A 152 30.91 16.39 9.75
C ALA A 152 31.92 17.00 8.77
N GLU A 153 32.02 18.33 8.73
CA GLU A 153 32.98 19.06 7.89
C GLU A 153 34.43 18.74 8.28
N ASP A 154 34.74 18.74 9.58
CA ASP A 154 36.09 18.43 10.07
C ASP A 154 36.50 17.00 9.69
N ALA A 155 35.62 16.01 9.87
CA ALA A 155 35.88 14.62 9.46
C ALA A 155 36.03 14.46 7.94
N ALA A 156 35.19 15.15 7.15
CA ALA A 156 35.29 15.18 5.69
C ALA A 156 36.62 15.80 5.20
N ASN A 157 37.06 16.88 5.85
CA ASN A 157 38.34 17.51 5.56
C ASN A 157 39.53 16.59 5.91
N ASP A 158 39.46 15.90 7.06
CA ASP A 158 40.45 14.90 7.45
C ASP A 158 40.53 13.75 6.45
N TYR A 159 39.38 13.27 5.99
CA TYR A 159 39.28 12.27 4.93
C TYR A 159 40.00 12.75 3.65
N GLY A 160 39.64 13.94 3.15
CA GLY A 160 40.23 14.49 1.93
C GLY A 160 41.74 14.71 2.04
N ARG A 161 42.21 15.20 3.19
CA ARG A 161 43.64 15.41 3.46
C ARG A 161 44.40 14.08 3.53
N ALA A 162 43.88 13.08 4.25
CA ALA A 162 44.54 11.78 4.34
C ALA A 162 44.63 11.08 2.97
N ARG A 163 43.57 11.15 2.15
CA ARG A 163 43.57 10.60 0.79
C ARG A 163 44.66 11.20 -0.12
N ARG A 164 45.04 12.46 0.09
CA ARG A 164 46.09 13.16 -0.68
C ARG A 164 47.48 13.18 0.00
N TYR A 165 47.64 12.45 1.11
CA TYR A 165 48.82 12.50 1.99
C TYR A 165 49.07 13.86 2.66
N GLU A 166 48.09 14.75 2.63
CA GLU A 166 48.15 16.13 3.12
C GLU A 166 47.75 16.27 4.61
N PHE A 167 47.63 15.15 5.34
CA PHE A 167 47.16 15.19 6.72
C PHE A 167 48.23 15.75 7.69
N GLY A 168 47.86 16.70 8.55
CA GLY A 168 48.74 17.34 9.53
C GLY A 168 49.64 18.44 8.96
N ASP A 169 50.49 19.02 9.82
CA ASP A 169 51.21 20.29 9.57
C ASP A 169 52.16 20.26 8.36
N ASN A 170 52.67 19.07 7.98
CA ASN A 170 53.64 18.90 6.88
C ASN A 170 53.04 18.21 5.64
N GLY A 171 51.71 18.25 5.50
CA GLY A 171 50.98 17.49 4.49
C GLY A 171 51.41 17.74 3.04
N THR A 172 51.54 19.00 2.64
CA THR A 172 51.88 19.38 1.25
C THR A 172 53.27 18.90 0.85
N GLU A 173 54.24 19.05 1.76
CA GLU A 173 55.61 18.60 1.52
C GLU A 173 55.70 17.08 1.46
N ARG A 174 54.99 16.38 2.36
CA ARG A 174 54.89 14.92 2.35
C ARG A 174 54.34 14.41 1.04
N SER A 175 53.22 14.97 0.59
CA SER A 175 52.57 14.59 -0.67
C SER A 175 53.54 14.73 -1.85
N ARG A 176 54.32 15.83 -1.89
CA ARG A 176 55.35 16.06 -2.92
C ARG A 176 56.44 14.99 -2.92
N ILE A 177 56.94 14.59 -1.75
CA ILE A 177 58.00 13.57 -1.63
C ILE A 177 57.46 12.19 -2.05
N LEU A 178 56.28 11.81 -1.57
CA LEU A 178 55.69 10.49 -1.85
C LEU A 178 55.16 10.34 -3.28
N ALA A 179 54.84 11.45 -3.96
CA ALA A 179 54.43 11.46 -5.37
C ALA A 179 55.58 11.21 -6.36
N TYR A 180 56.80 10.92 -5.88
CA TYR A 180 57.97 10.65 -6.72
C TYR A 180 57.72 9.50 -7.72
N LYS A 181 58.11 9.71 -8.99
CA LYS A 181 58.02 8.75 -10.12
C LYS A 181 56.64 8.17 -10.43
N ASN A 182 55.53 8.82 -10.05
CA ASN A 182 54.17 8.32 -10.31
C ASN A 182 53.90 6.92 -9.73
N ILE A 183 54.60 6.51 -8.69
CA ILE A 183 54.41 5.18 -8.08
C ILE A 183 53.04 5.07 -7.35
N ASP A 184 52.26 6.15 -7.33
CA ASP A 184 51.10 6.40 -6.46
C ASP A 184 49.71 6.11 -7.07
N TYR A 185 49.59 5.71 -8.34
CA TYR A 185 48.25 5.46 -8.91
C TYR A 185 47.63 4.14 -8.45
N ALA A 186 48.39 3.03 -8.49
CA ALA A 186 47.90 1.71 -8.07
C ALA A 186 47.46 1.67 -6.60
N TYR A 187 48.05 2.53 -5.75
CA TYR A 187 47.64 2.70 -4.37
C TYR A 187 46.24 3.30 -4.24
N ARG A 188 46.00 4.42 -4.94
CA ARG A 188 44.75 5.17 -4.87
C ARG A 188 43.61 4.35 -5.43
N ASP A 189 43.84 3.65 -6.54
CA ASP A 189 42.85 2.79 -7.19
C ASP A 189 42.39 1.66 -6.24
N GLU A 190 43.34 0.95 -5.60
CA GLU A 190 43.02 -0.12 -4.66
C GLU A 190 42.30 0.38 -3.40
N LEU A 191 42.60 1.60 -2.95
CA LEU A 191 41.91 2.22 -1.82
C LEU A 191 40.49 2.68 -2.18
N ASP A 192 40.33 3.29 -3.36
CA ASP A 192 39.04 3.74 -3.88
C ASP A 192 38.13 2.51 -4.11
N LYS A 193 38.66 1.40 -4.64
CA LYS A 193 37.93 0.13 -4.77
C LYS A 193 37.37 -0.37 -3.43
N LYS A 194 38.19 -0.41 -2.37
CA LYS A 194 37.75 -0.85 -1.03
C LYS A 194 36.67 0.06 -0.42
N LEU A 195 36.72 1.35 -0.70
CA LEU A 195 35.67 2.29 -0.27
C LEU A 195 34.36 2.06 -1.03
N GLY A 196 34.46 1.73 -2.33
CA GLY A 196 33.31 1.29 -3.14
C GLY A 196 32.67 0.03 -2.57
N GLU A 197 33.47 -1.01 -2.31
CA GLU A 197 33.01 -2.27 -1.68
C GLU A 197 32.32 -2.02 -0.33
N TYR A 198 32.81 -1.07 0.47
CA TYR A 198 32.18 -0.69 1.73
C TYR A 198 30.80 -0.05 1.55
N LEU A 199 30.65 0.84 0.57
CA LEU A 199 29.33 1.43 0.27
C LEU A 199 28.36 0.37 -0.28
N GLU A 200 28.84 -0.56 -1.11
CA GLU A 200 28.06 -1.71 -1.56
C GLU A 200 27.57 -2.57 -0.39
N GLU A 201 28.40 -2.79 0.63
CA GLU A 201 28.00 -3.50 1.85
C GLU A 201 26.86 -2.77 2.57
N LYS A 202 26.94 -1.43 2.72
CA LYS A 202 25.85 -0.64 3.32
C LYS A 202 24.58 -0.69 2.51
N TYR A 203 24.69 -0.64 1.19
CA TYR A 203 23.55 -0.75 0.29
C TYR A 203 22.88 -2.13 0.38
N LYS A 204 23.66 -3.21 0.46
CA LYS A 204 23.11 -4.57 0.71
C LYS A 204 22.39 -4.66 2.04
N LEU A 205 22.93 -4.04 3.10
CA LEU A 205 22.23 -3.95 4.39
C LEU A 205 20.91 -3.18 4.29
N PHE A 206 20.84 -2.13 3.47
CA PHE A 206 19.60 -1.40 3.18
C PHE A 206 18.61 -2.27 2.40
N ALA A 207 19.04 -2.93 1.32
CA ALA A 207 18.19 -3.83 0.53
C ALA A 207 17.62 -4.99 1.38
N ASP A 208 18.41 -5.51 2.32
CA ASP A 208 18.00 -6.53 3.30
C ASP A 208 17.07 -6.00 4.42
N GLY A 209 16.76 -4.69 4.45
CA GLY A 209 15.95 -4.06 5.49
C GLY A 209 16.65 -3.92 6.85
N LYS A 210 17.97 -4.09 6.91
CA LYS A 210 18.80 -3.97 8.14
C LYS A 210 19.34 -2.55 8.35
N LEU A 211 19.29 -1.71 7.33
CA LEU A 211 19.62 -0.29 7.39
C LEU A 211 18.40 0.51 6.93
N ASP A 212 18.00 1.52 7.70
CA ASP A 212 16.85 2.35 7.34
C ASP A 212 17.16 3.34 6.20
N LYS A 213 16.10 3.86 5.56
CA LYS A 213 16.21 4.79 4.43
C LYS A 213 16.96 6.08 4.80
N ALA A 214 16.62 6.70 5.94
CA ALA A 214 17.25 7.95 6.36
C ALA A 214 18.76 7.79 6.59
N SER A 215 19.18 6.63 7.09
CA SER A 215 20.58 6.26 7.21
C SER A 215 21.23 6.11 5.83
N MET A 216 20.59 5.41 4.89
CA MET A 216 21.11 5.23 3.53
C MET A 216 21.22 6.55 2.76
N ASP A 217 20.23 7.45 2.89
CA ASP A 217 20.25 8.82 2.33
C ASP A 217 21.52 9.58 2.75
N VAL A 218 21.91 9.47 4.02
CA VAL A 218 23.13 10.10 4.53
C VAL A 218 24.38 9.45 3.95
N TYR A 219 24.43 8.11 3.84
CA TYR A 219 25.55 7.40 3.21
C TYR A 219 25.76 7.84 1.75
N ILE A 220 24.70 7.87 0.95
CA ILE A 220 24.73 8.35 -0.46
C ILE A 220 25.18 9.81 -0.52
N SER A 221 24.65 10.68 0.35
CA SER A 221 25.03 12.10 0.43
C SER A 221 26.50 12.30 0.76
N VAL A 222 27.05 11.53 1.70
CA VAL A 222 28.47 11.62 2.08
C VAL A 222 29.36 11.04 0.97
N ALA A 223 29.01 9.88 0.42
CA ALA A 223 29.75 9.24 -0.67
C ALA A 223 29.85 10.16 -1.90
N LYS A 224 28.74 10.80 -2.30
CA LYS A 224 28.72 11.78 -3.39
C LYS A 224 29.82 12.85 -3.30
N ASN A 225 30.10 13.31 -2.08
CA ASN A 225 31.03 14.41 -1.83
C ASN A 225 32.48 13.94 -1.62
N LEU A 226 32.66 12.71 -1.13
CA LEU A 226 33.96 12.20 -0.70
C LEU A 226 34.59 11.19 -1.67
N PHE A 227 33.79 10.47 -2.45
CA PHE A 227 34.28 9.40 -3.32
C PHE A 227 34.80 9.96 -4.65
N TYR A 228 35.91 9.38 -5.11
CA TYR A 228 36.60 9.69 -6.37
C TYR A 228 37.08 8.36 -6.99
N GLY A 229 37.52 8.39 -8.26
CA GLY A 229 38.03 7.18 -8.93
C GLY A 229 37.02 6.02 -8.88
N ASP A 230 37.50 4.80 -8.67
CA ASP A 230 36.66 3.59 -8.60
C ASP A 230 35.57 3.67 -7.51
N ALA A 231 35.82 4.38 -6.41
CA ALA A 231 34.81 4.59 -5.37
C ALA A 231 33.63 5.42 -5.92
N LYS A 232 33.91 6.39 -6.79
CA LYS A 232 32.89 7.23 -7.41
C LYS A 232 32.03 6.43 -8.37
N ASP A 233 32.62 5.51 -9.11
CA ASP A 233 31.90 4.61 -10.02
C ASP A 233 30.94 3.70 -9.23
N ALA A 234 31.39 3.15 -8.10
CA ALA A 234 30.54 2.37 -7.19
C ALA A 234 29.39 3.23 -6.63
N TYR A 235 29.66 4.47 -6.21
CA TYR A 235 28.63 5.41 -5.80
C TYR A 235 27.62 5.69 -6.91
N ASP A 236 28.06 5.94 -8.15
CA ASP A 236 27.16 6.30 -9.25
C ASP A 236 26.20 5.16 -9.57
N LYS A 237 26.71 3.93 -9.62
CA LYS A 237 25.89 2.73 -9.80
C LYS A 237 24.85 2.59 -8.68
N ILE A 238 25.28 2.66 -7.42
CA ILE A 238 24.36 2.53 -6.28
C ILE A 238 23.35 3.68 -6.26
N SER A 239 23.76 4.91 -6.60
CA SER A 239 22.87 6.06 -6.62
C SER A 239 21.82 5.96 -7.73
N GLU A 240 22.16 5.36 -8.87
CA GLU A 240 21.20 5.06 -9.94
C GLU A 240 20.18 4.01 -9.47
N GLU A 241 20.62 2.90 -8.90
CA GLU A 241 19.72 1.86 -8.37
C GLU A 241 18.84 2.40 -7.23
N TYR A 242 19.43 3.15 -6.30
CA TYR A 242 18.71 3.78 -5.18
C TYR A 242 17.69 4.83 -5.62
N SER A 243 17.82 5.40 -6.83
CA SER A 243 16.84 6.38 -7.33
C SER A 243 15.45 5.77 -7.50
N ALA A 244 15.34 4.46 -7.75
CA ALA A 244 14.07 3.74 -7.84
C ALA A 244 13.27 3.71 -6.51
N VAL A 245 13.92 3.96 -5.37
CA VAL A 245 13.25 4.14 -4.07
C VAL A 245 12.22 5.26 -4.12
N GLY A 246 12.51 6.34 -4.86
CA GLY A 246 11.57 7.45 -5.06
C GLY A 246 10.30 7.02 -5.81
N ASP A 247 10.42 6.10 -6.77
CA ASP A 247 9.30 5.60 -7.54
C ASP A 247 8.37 4.73 -6.67
N PHE A 248 8.94 3.90 -5.78
CA PHE A 248 8.15 3.10 -4.83
C PHE A 248 7.37 3.97 -3.85
N ASP A 249 8.02 4.97 -3.24
CA ASP A 249 7.36 5.90 -2.32
C ASP A 249 6.25 6.70 -3.02
N THR A 250 6.51 7.17 -4.24
CA THR A 250 5.53 7.90 -5.05
C THR A 250 4.30 7.02 -5.32
N PHE A 251 4.53 5.78 -5.76
CA PHE A 251 3.44 4.84 -6.01
C PHE A 251 2.62 4.54 -4.75
N ILE A 252 3.27 4.30 -3.59
CA ILE A 252 2.58 4.10 -2.30
C ILE A 252 1.68 5.29 -1.96
N ASN A 253 2.16 6.51 -2.15
CA ASN A 253 1.40 7.73 -1.87
C ASN A 253 0.18 7.86 -2.79
N GLU A 254 0.36 7.62 -4.09
CA GLU A 254 -0.75 7.63 -5.06
C GLU A 254 -1.83 6.60 -4.71
N GLN A 255 -1.45 5.37 -4.35
CA GLN A 255 -2.43 4.35 -3.98
C GLN A 255 -3.10 4.64 -2.63
N THR A 256 -2.39 5.31 -1.72
CA THR A 256 -2.96 5.80 -0.45
C THR A 256 -4.01 6.88 -0.71
N GLU A 257 -3.76 7.78 -1.66
CA GLU A 257 -4.72 8.82 -2.07
C GLU A 257 -5.99 8.21 -2.68
N LEU A 258 -5.86 7.20 -3.54
CA LEU A 258 -7.01 6.44 -4.05
C LEU A 258 -7.85 5.83 -2.91
N CYS A 259 -7.19 5.23 -1.91
CA CYS A 259 -7.90 4.70 -0.73
C CYS A 259 -8.64 5.80 0.04
N ASN A 260 -8.04 6.98 0.19
CA ASN A 260 -8.67 8.11 0.89
C ASN A 260 -9.89 8.65 0.13
N ASN A 261 -9.91 8.50 -1.20
CA ASN A 261 -11.02 8.89 -2.06
C ASN A 261 -12.08 7.79 -2.26
N GLY A 262 -11.95 6.63 -1.60
CA GLY A 262 -12.88 5.51 -1.73
C GLY A 262 -12.69 4.65 -2.99
N GLU A 263 -11.63 4.89 -3.77
CA GLU A 263 -11.30 4.14 -5.00
C GLU A 263 -10.54 2.83 -4.68
N TYR A 264 -11.05 2.02 -3.74
CA TYR A 264 -10.36 0.85 -3.19
C TYR A 264 -10.04 -0.23 -4.23
N LEU A 265 -10.99 -0.57 -5.11
CA LEU A 265 -10.79 -1.55 -6.19
C LEU A 265 -9.61 -1.19 -7.08
N LYS A 266 -9.53 0.07 -7.48
CA LYS A 266 -8.47 0.60 -8.33
C LYS A 266 -7.13 0.52 -7.62
N ALA A 267 -7.08 0.91 -6.34
CA ALA A 267 -5.88 0.77 -5.52
C ALA A 267 -5.41 -0.70 -5.43
N VAL A 268 -6.30 -1.66 -5.14
CA VAL A 268 -5.95 -3.09 -5.07
C VAL A 268 -5.42 -3.60 -6.41
N LYS A 269 -6.12 -3.33 -7.52
CA LYS A 269 -5.71 -3.75 -8.87
C LYS A 269 -4.34 -3.18 -9.26
N ASN A 270 -4.12 -1.89 -8.99
CA ASN A 270 -2.85 -1.23 -9.26
C ASN A 270 -1.71 -1.84 -8.44
N ILE A 271 -1.91 -2.05 -7.13
CA ILE A 271 -0.88 -2.64 -6.26
C ILE A 271 -0.56 -4.06 -6.71
N ASP A 272 -1.56 -4.90 -7.00
CA ASP A 272 -1.35 -6.28 -7.45
C ASP A 272 -0.56 -6.33 -8.77
N SER A 273 -0.85 -5.42 -9.71
CA SER A 273 -0.10 -5.30 -10.97
C SER A 273 1.34 -4.85 -10.73
N PHE A 274 1.54 -3.81 -9.91
CA PHE A 274 2.84 -3.25 -9.60
C PHE A 274 3.75 -4.26 -8.89
N MET A 275 3.23 -4.94 -7.87
CA MET A 275 3.96 -5.99 -7.16
C MET A 275 4.36 -7.14 -8.10
N LYS A 276 3.52 -7.50 -9.06
CA LYS A 276 3.84 -8.54 -10.05
C LYS A 276 4.96 -8.12 -11.01
N GLU A 277 4.98 -6.86 -11.43
CA GLU A 277 6.00 -6.29 -12.30
C GLU A 277 7.35 -6.17 -11.59
N LYS A 278 7.35 -5.74 -10.33
CA LYS A 278 8.55 -5.35 -9.58
C LYS A 278 9.17 -6.44 -8.71
N LYS A 279 8.52 -7.62 -8.60
CA LYS A 279 8.94 -8.73 -7.73
C LYS A 279 10.40 -9.19 -7.88
N ASP A 280 10.99 -9.03 -9.06
CA ASP A 280 12.34 -9.51 -9.37
C ASP A 280 13.42 -8.43 -9.10
N GLU A 281 13.01 -7.20 -8.76
CA GLU A 281 13.92 -6.10 -8.40
C GLU A 281 14.43 -6.27 -6.97
N GLU A 282 15.74 -6.07 -6.75
CA GLU A 282 16.37 -6.33 -5.44
C GLU A 282 15.81 -5.43 -4.32
N LEU A 283 15.55 -4.16 -4.65
CA LEU A 283 14.95 -3.18 -3.74
C LEU A 283 13.47 -3.44 -3.42
N PHE A 284 12.75 -4.17 -4.28
CA PHE A 284 11.34 -4.47 -4.04
C PHE A 284 11.16 -5.27 -2.74
N LYS A 285 12.13 -6.11 -2.36
CA LYS A 285 12.11 -6.87 -1.10
C LYS A 285 11.99 -5.98 0.14
N THR A 286 12.59 -4.79 0.12
CA THR A 286 12.50 -3.83 1.22
C THR A 286 11.10 -3.22 1.34
N TYR A 287 10.38 -3.12 0.21
CA TYR A 287 9.08 -2.48 0.10
C TYR A 287 7.90 -3.45 0.10
N GLU A 288 8.14 -4.74 -0.11
CA GLU A 288 7.10 -5.76 -0.28
C GLU A 288 6.08 -5.77 0.86
N ASP A 289 6.53 -5.64 2.11
CA ASP A 289 5.64 -5.60 3.28
C ASP A 289 4.80 -4.33 3.35
N SER A 290 5.32 -3.20 2.87
CA SER A 290 4.56 -1.95 2.78
C SER A 290 3.46 -2.05 1.71
N PHE A 291 3.78 -2.63 0.55
CA PHE A 291 2.78 -2.90 -0.48
C PHE A 291 1.71 -3.90 -0.01
N LYS A 292 2.10 -5.00 0.63
CA LYS A 292 1.15 -5.98 1.21
C LYS A 292 0.25 -5.33 2.24
N THR A 293 0.81 -4.49 3.11
CA THR A 293 0.06 -3.78 4.14
C THR A 293 -0.95 -2.82 3.52
N LEU A 294 -0.53 -2.00 2.55
CA LEU A 294 -1.40 -1.06 1.86
C LEU A 294 -2.51 -1.78 1.08
N ARG A 295 -2.15 -2.84 0.35
CA ARG A 295 -3.10 -3.70 -0.37
C ARG A 295 -4.15 -4.30 0.55
N ASN A 296 -3.72 -4.87 1.68
CA ASN A 296 -4.64 -5.46 2.66
C ASN A 296 -5.55 -4.41 3.29
N LYS A 297 -5.03 -3.22 3.58
CA LYS A 297 -5.84 -2.10 4.05
C LYS A 297 -6.91 -1.70 3.03
N ALA A 298 -6.51 -1.49 1.76
CA ALA A 298 -7.43 -1.16 0.68
C ALA A 298 -8.52 -2.24 0.51
N TYR A 299 -8.13 -3.51 0.58
CA TYR A 299 -9.04 -4.65 0.53
C TYR A 299 -10.06 -4.61 1.66
N GLU A 300 -9.62 -4.55 2.92
CA GLU A 300 -10.52 -4.57 4.08
C GLU A 300 -11.43 -3.34 4.19
N ASP A 301 -10.95 -2.17 3.80
CA ASP A 301 -11.75 -0.95 3.78
C ASP A 301 -12.82 -1.01 2.69
N GLY A 302 -12.44 -1.42 1.46
CA GLY A 302 -13.40 -1.57 0.37
C GLY A 302 -14.47 -2.63 0.66
N LYS A 303 -14.10 -3.76 1.28
CA LYS A 303 -15.06 -4.79 1.70
C LYS A 303 -16.17 -4.25 2.63
N LYS A 304 -15.86 -3.26 3.47
CA LYS A 304 -16.83 -2.62 4.35
C LYS A 304 -17.64 -1.52 3.66
N ALA A 305 -17.02 -0.78 2.75
CA ALA A 305 -17.64 0.38 2.11
C ALA A 305 -18.58 0.01 0.96
N TYR A 306 -18.21 -0.99 0.15
CA TYR A 306 -18.95 -1.29 -1.08
C TYR A 306 -20.42 -1.72 -0.91
N PRO A 307 -20.85 -2.43 0.15
CA PRO A 307 -22.27 -2.72 0.35
C PRO A 307 -23.12 -1.46 0.43
N ASP A 308 -22.65 -0.44 1.17
CA ASP A 308 -23.35 0.83 1.33
C ASP A 308 -23.29 1.67 0.04
N ILE A 309 -22.14 1.69 -0.65
CA ILE A 309 -22.01 2.38 -1.95
C ILE A 309 -23.00 1.84 -2.98
N LEU A 310 -23.11 0.51 -3.09
CA LEU A 310 -24.06 -0.12 -4.01
C LEU A 310 -25.50 0.12 -3.59
N TYR A 311 -25.79 0.08 -2.29
CA TYR A 311 -27.13 0.41 -1.76
C TYR A 311 -27.54 1.83 -2.14
N ASP A 312 -26.66 2.80 -1.95
CA ASP A 312 -26.92 4.21 -2.26
C ASP A 312 -27.09 4.44 -3.78
N LEU A 313 -26.27 3.81 -4.62
CA LEU A 313 -26.45 3.88 -6.08
C LEU A 313 -27.83 3.34 -6.52
N LEU A 314 -28.25 2.21 -5.96
CA LEU A 314 -29.58 1.67 -6.24
C LEU A 314 -30.69 2.58 -5.72
N LYS A 315 -30.50 3.18 -4.54
CA LYS A 315 -31.43 4.13 -3.92
C LYS A 315 -31.54 5.45 -4.67
N ASP A 316 -30.50 5.83 -5.38
CA ASP A 316 -30.43 7.00 -6.25
C ASP A 316 -30.92 6.70 -7.69
N GLY A 317 -31.39 5.48 -7.95
CA GLY A 317 -31.91 5.07 -9.25
C GLY A 317 -30.86 4.89 -10.32
N LYS A 318 -29.67 4.41 -9.93
CA LYS A 318 -28.52 4.15 -10.81
C LYS A 318 -28.13 2.67 -10.86
N PRO A 319 -29.04 1.78 -11.31
CA PRO A 319 -28.77 0.34 -11.35
C PRO A 319 -27.64 -0.03 -12.31
N ASP A 320 -27.48 0.69 -13.41
CA ASP A 320 -26.40 0.43 -14.38
C ASP A 320 -25.03 0.72 -13.77
N GLU A 321 -24.87 1.86 -13.08
CA GLU A 321 -23.63 2.19 -12.35
C GLU A 321 -23.33 1.15 -11.26
N ALA A 322 -24.35 0.72 -10.50
CA ALA A 322 -24.20 -0.33 -9.49
C ALA A 322 -23.79 -1.68 -10.10
N GLN A 323 -24.35 -2.03 -11.26
CA GLN A 323 -24.06 -3.29 -11.96
C GLN A 323 -22.63 -3.32 -12.51
N ASP A 324 -22.09 -2.19 -12.97
CA ASP A 324 -20.71 -2.11 -13.44
C ASP A 324 -19.71 -2.21 -12.29
N ILE A 325 -19.94 -1.50 -11.18
CA ILE A 325 -19.09 -1.62 -9.98
C ILE A 325 -19.16 -3.03 -9.41
N LEU A 326 -20.35 -3.66 -9.38
CA LEU A 326 -20.52 -5.03 -8.89
C LEU A 326 -19.64 -6.05 -9.64
N LYS A 327 -19.48 -5.90 -10.97
CA LYS A 327 -18.60 -6.78 -11.76
C LYS A 327 -17.16 -6.70 -11.26
N GLU A 328 -16.67 -5.48 -11.02
CA GLU A 328 -15.32 -5.25 -10.51
C GLU A 328 -15.13 -5.75 -9.07
N ILE A 329 -16.17 -5.61 -8.23
CA ILE A 329 -16.17 -6.16 -6.88
C ILE A 329 -16.07 -7.69 -6.92
N ASP A 330 -16.84 -8.35 -7.79
CA ASP A 330 -16.81 -9.81 -7.91
C ASP A 330 -15.43 -10.33 -8.37
N GLU A 331 -14.70 -9.57 -9.21
CA GLU A 331 -13.33 -9.90 -9.62
C GLU A 331 -12.33 -9.85 -8.46
N VAL A 332 -12.45 -8.86 -7.56
CA VAL A 332 -11.46 -8.61 -6.50
C VAL A 332 -11.82 -9.32 -5.19
N TYR A 333 -13.07 -9.24 -4.77
CA TYR A 333 -13.56 -9.75 -3.48
C TYR A 333 -14.28 -11.10 -3.60
N GLY A 334 -14.91 -11.37 -4.75
CA GLY A 334 -15.66 -12.59 -4.98
C GLY A 334 -16.68 -12.90 -3.87
N LYS A 335 -16.44 -13.96 -3.10
CA LYS A 335 -17.34 -14.42 -2.03
C LYS A 335 -17.04 -13.80 -0.66
N ASP A 336 -16.00 -12.99 -0.55
CA ASP A 336 -15.58 -12.42 0.74
C ASP A 336 -16.49 -11.27 1.20
N ILE A 337 -17.36 -10.78 0.33
CA ILE A 337 -18.31 -9.69 0.58
C ILE A 337 -19.75 -10.20 0.42
N ASP A 338 -20.63 -9.86 1.37
CA ASP A 338 -22.04 -10.25 1.30
C ASP A 338 -22.84 -9.20 0.52
N LEU A 339 -23.19 -9.55 -0.72
CA LEU A 339 -23.96 -8.72 -1.64
C LEU A 339 -25.23 -9.40 -2.13
N LYS A 340 -25.80 -10.32 -1.35
CA LYS A 340 -27.01 -11.07 -1.73
C LYS A 340 -28.17 -10.15 -2.14
N ALA A 341 -28.45 -9.13 -1.34
CA ALA A 341 -29.55 -8.19 -1.59
C ALA A 341 -29.32 -7.36 -2.86
N VAL A 342 -28.11 -6.81 -3.05
CA VAL A 342 -27.72 -6.07 -4.27
C VAL A 342 -27.89 -6.96 -5.51
N LYS A 343 -27.34 -8.18 -5.49
CA LYS A 343 -27.43 -9.14 -6.60
C LYS A 343 -28.88 -9.54 -6.89
N SER A 344 -29.69 -9.72 -5.84
CA SER A 344 -31.13 -9.98 -5.97
C SER A 344 -31.84 -8.79 -6.62
N PHE A 345 -31.54 -7.55 -6.21
CA PHE A 345 -32.14 -6.37 -6.82
C PHE A 345 -31.83 -6.28 -8.31
N LEU A 346 -30.55 -6.33 -8.68
CA LEU A 346 -30.10 -6.15 -10.06
C LEU A 346 -30.54 -7.28 -11.01
N LYS A 347 -30.80 -8.49 -10.50
CA LYS A 347 -31.23 -9.64 -11.31
C LYS A 347 -32.73 -9.64 -11.60
N ASN A 348 -33.53 -8.97 -10.79
CA ASN A 348 -34.99 -9.04 -10.86
C ASN A 348 -35.55 -7.77 -11.50
N ASP A 349 -35.94 -7.85 -12.77
CA ASP A 349 -36.47 -6.70 -13.53
C ASP A 349 -37.69 -6.04 -12.85
N TRP A 350 -38.53 -6.84 -12.18
CA TRP A 350 -39.68 -6.33 -11.44
C TRP A 350 -39.29 -5.40 -10.28
N LYS A 351 -38.15 -5.62 -9.61
CA LYS A 351 -37.68 -4.75 -8.53
C LYS A 351 -37.35 -3.37 -9.07
N SER A 352 -36.64 -3.32 -10.20
CA SER A 352 -36.30 -2.09 -10.90
C SER A 352 -37.55 -1.37 -11.42
N ALA A 353 -38.50 -2.09 -12.01
CA ALA A 353 -39.77 -1.53 -12.49
C ALA A 353 -40.59 -0.92 -11.35
N TYR A 354 -40.77 -1.65 -10.25
CA TYR A 354 -41.52 -1.18 -9.08
C TYR A 354 -40.83 -0.01 -8.40
N TYR A 355 -39.52 -0.07 -8.22
CA TYR A 355 -38.78 1.05 -7.65
C TYR A 355 -38.90 2.32 -8.51
N SER A 356 -38.77 2.18 -9.84
CA SER A 356 -38.92 3.31 -10.78
C SER A 356 -40.32 3.91 -10.71
N PHE A 357 -41.36 3.07 -10.61
CA PHE A 357 -42.73 3.53 -10.36
C PHE A 357 -42.84 4.25 -9.01
N MET A 358 -42.20 3.71 -7.97
CA MET A 358 -42.34 4.22 -6.60
C MET A 358 -41.63 5.56 -6.35
N LEU A 359 -40.60 5.89 -7.14
CA LEU A 359 -39.90 7.18 -7.07
C LEU A 359 -40.86 8.38 -7.17
N ASN A 360 -41.83 8.30 -8.08
CA ASN A 360 -42.86 9.32 -8.30
C ASN A 360 -44.27 8.71 -8.24
N TRP A 361 -44.50 7.83 -7.26
CA TRP A 361 -45.69 6.99 -7.21
C TRP A 361 -47.02 7.75 -7.29
N GLU A 362 -47.11 8.97 -6.76
CA GLU A 362 -48.36 9.76 -6.80
C GLU A 362 -48.75 10.11 -8.23
N GLU A 363 -47.81 10.67 -8.99
CA GLU A 363 -48.00 11.04 -10.40
C GLU A 363 -48.20 9.79 -11.27
N ASN A 364 -47.39 8.76 -11.03
CA ASN A 364 -47.48 7.52 -11.79
C ASN A 364 -48.82 6.80 -11.55
N LEU A 365 -49.31 6.78 -10.31
CA LEU A 365 -50.59 6.17 -9.96
C LEU A 365 -51.76 6.99 -10.51
N ASP A 366 -51.69 8.32 -10.47
CA ASP A 366 -52.70 9.19 -11.08
C ASP A 366 -52.84 8.90 -12.59
N GLY A 367 -51.70 8.80 -13.29
CA GLY A 367 -51.66 8.40 -14.70
C GLY A 367 -52.22 6.99 -14.96
N CYS A 368 -52.04 6.05 -14.03
CA CYS A 368 -52.70 4.74 -14.10
C CYS A 368 -54.22 4.82 -13.91
N LEU A 369 -54.73 5.74 -13.11
CA LEU A 369 -56.18 5.87 -12.90
C LEU A 369 -56.88 6.44 -14.15
N ASP A 370 -56.19 7.30 -14.89
CA ASP A 370 -56.69 7.92 -16.13
C ASP A 370 -56.86 6.93 -17.31
N THR A 371 -56.35 5.69 -17.21
CA THR A 371 -56.47 4.69 -18.29
C THR A 371 -57.85 4.05 -18.37
N ASN A 372 -58.74 4.31 -17.40
CA ASN A 372 -60.05 3.68 -17.27
C ASN A 372 -59.98 2.13 -17.24
N THR A 373 -58.98 1.59 -16.57
CA THR A 373 -58.87 0.14 -16.35
C THR A 373 -60.10 -0.33 -15.56
N ALA A 374 -60.84 -1.28 -16.15
CA ALA A 374 -62.04 -1.85 -15.57
C ALA A 374 -61.75 -3.22 -14.95
N VAL A 375 -62.27 -3.45 -13.74
CA VAL A 375 -62.32 -4.76 -13.09
C VAL A 375 -63.77 -5.16 -12.94
N GLY A 376 -64.23 -6.06 -13.82
CA GLY A 376 -65.64 -6.39 -13.93
C GLY A 376 -66.49 -5.21 -14.41
N GLU A 377 -67.76 -5.18 -14.00
CA GLU A 377 -68.72 -4.17 -14.44
C GLU A 377 -68.79 -2.93 -13.52
N PHE A 378 -68.31 -3.02 -12.28
CA PHE A 378 -68.59 -2.04 -11.22
C PHE A 378 -67.36 -1.41 -10.57
N ASN A 379 -66.17 -1.62 -11.12
CA ASN A 379 -64.92 -1.05 -10.62
C ASN A 379 -64.13 -0.45 -11.78
N TYR A 380 -64.17 0.88 -11.91
CA TYR A 380 -63.42 1.60 -12.93
C TYR A 380 -62.41 2.51 -12.27
N SER A 381 -61.18 2.50 -12.77
CA SER A 381 -60.12 3.34 -12.22
C SER A 381 -60.44 4.84 -12.28
N LEU A 382 -61.20 5.30 -13.30
CA LEU A 382 -61.64 6.70 -13.43
C LEU A 382 -62.60 7.16 -12.33
N ASP A 383 -63.29 6.23 -11.65
CA ASP A 383 -64.22 6.58 -10.57
C ASP A 383 -63.49 6.83 -9.24
N ILE A 384 -62.17 6.61 -9.20
CA ILE A 384 -61.35 6.78 -8.01
C ILE A 384 -60.86 8.23 -7.87
N ASN A 385 -61.19 8.84 -6.73
CA ASN A 385 -60.55 10.08 -6.31
C ASN A 385 -59.28 9.77 -5.50
N LEU A 386 -58.10 9.87 -6.14
CA LEU A 386 -56.80 9.58 -5.51
C LEU A 386 -56.54 10.46 -4.28
N THR A 387 -56.97 11.73 -4.28
CA THR A 387 -56.77 12.63 -3.12
C THR A 387 -57.45 12.08 -1.87
N SER A 388 -58.62 11.46 -2.01
CA SER A 388 -59.39 10.89 -0.90
C SER A 388 -59.00 9.46 -0.55
N ASN A 389 -58.44 8.73 -1.51
CA ASN A 389 -58.11 7.30 -1.42
C ASN A 389 -56.62 7.02 -1.57
N LYS A 390 -55.79 8.02 -1.20
CA LYS A 390 -54.32 7.94 -1.30
C LYS A 390 -53.78 6.74 -0.51
N PRO A 391 -52.96 5.86 -1.10
CA PRO A 391 -52.37 4.75 -0.37
C PRO A 391 -51.38 5.24 0.70
N ASP A 392 -51.33 4.53 1.81
CA ASP A 392 -50.40 4.75 2.93
C ASP A 392 -49.51 3.53 3.18
N LEU A 393 -49.86 2.36 2.65
CA LEU A 393 -49.11 1.12 2.75
C LEU A 393 -48.69 0.57 1.38
N VAL A 394 -47.58 -0.16 1.37
CA VAL A 394 -47.05 -0.95 0.24
C VAL A 394 -46.95 -2.40 0.69
N THR A 395 -47.40 -3.31 -0.18
CA THR A 395 -47.29 -4.75 -0.02
C THR A 395 -46.76 -5.37 -1.30
N LEU A 396 -45.85 -6.33 -1.14
CA LEU A 396 -45.39 -7.21 -2.21
C LEU A 396 -45.92 -8.60 -1.92
N LYS A 397 -46.77 -9.11 -2.81
CA LYS A 397 -47.41 -10.41 -2.63
C LYS A 397 -47.55 -11.10 -3.97
N ASP A 398 -47.01 -12.30 -4.05
CA ASP A 398 -47.23 -13.20 -5.18
C ASP A 398 -48.68 -13.71 -5.14
N LEU A 399 -49.55 -13.16 -5.99
CA LEU A 399 -50.95 -13.53 -6.04
C LEU A 399 -51.16 -14.82 -6.82
N ASP A 400 -50.33 -15.13 -7.80
CA ASP A 400 -50.54 -16.24 -8.74
C ASP A 400 -49.65 -17.47 -8.52
N GLY A 401 -48.57 -17.33 -7.75
CA GLY A 401 -47.61 -18.39 -7.44
C GLY A 401 -46.50 -18.57 -8.48
N GLU A 402 -46.34 -17.65 -9.43
CA GLU A 402 -45.32 -17.68 -10.49
C GLU A 402 -43.97 -17.05 -10.02
N GLY A 403 -43.90 -16.55 -8.79
CA GLY A 403 -42.67 -16.09 -8.15
C GLY A 403 -42.34 -14.61 -8.34
N THR A 404 -43.07 -13.89 -9.22
CA THR A 404 -43.01 -12.42 -9.29
C THR A 404 -44.11 -11.86 -8.39
N PRO A 405 -43.80 -11.07 -7.35
CA PRO A 405 -44.83 -10.50 -6.51
C PRO A 405 -45.55 -9.35 -7.20
N GLU A 406 -46.85 -9.19 -6.95
CA GLU A 406 -47.58 -7.96 -7.28
C GLU A 406 -47.21 -6.84 -6.31
N LEU A 407 -47.10 -5.62 -6.85
CA LEU A 407 -47.02 -4.39 -6.08
C LEU A 407 -48.45 -3.92 -5.75
N ILE A 408 -48.78 -3.94 -4.47
CA ILE A 408 -50.09 -3.52 -3.98
C ILE A 408 -49.91 -2.26 -3.15
N LEU A 409 -50.47 -1.15 -3.63
CA LEU A 409 -50.56 0.10 -2.86
C LEU A 409 -51.92 0.13 -2.18
N HIS A 410 -51.94 0.29 -0.86
CA HIS A 410 -53.16 0.14 -0.08
C HIS A 410 -53.47 1.39 0.73
N ASN A 411 -54.74 1.80 0.73
CA ASN A 411 -55.28 2.79 1.65
C ASN A 411 -55.96 2.07 2.82
N SER A 412 -55.26 1.96 3.94
CA SER A 412 -55.69 1.26 5.17
C SER A 412 -56.98 1.82 5.77
N ARG A 413 -57.32 3.09 5.47
CA ARG A 413 -58.49 3.77 6.04
C ARG A 413 -59.75 3.54 5.23
N LYS A 414 -59.62 3.28 3.93
CA LYS A 414 -60.75 3.22 2.97
C LYS A 414 -60.89 1.86 2.30
N GLY A 415 -59.88 1.00 2.40
CA GLY A 415 -59.85 -0.35 1.84
C GLY A 415 -59.54 -0.38 0.34
N TYR A 416 -59.13 0.73 -0.28
CA TYR A 416 -58.74 0.73 -1.68
C TYR A 416 -57.33 0.15 -1.86
N SER A 417 -57.22 -0.81 -2.77
CA SER A 417 -55.96 -1.42 -3.20
C SER A 417 -55.76 -1.17 -4.69
N TYR A 418 -54.61 -0.60 -5.03
CA TYR A 418 -54.13 -0.42 -6.39
C TYR A 418 -53.14 -1.55 -6.66
N ILE A 419 -53.46 -2.41 -7.63
CA ILE A 419 -52.71 -3.64 -7.89
C ILE A 419 -51.95 -3.44 -9.20
N LEU A 420 -50.63 -3.62 -9.12
CA LEU A 420 -49.71 -3.56 -10.24
C LEU A 420 -48.91 -4.85 -10.29
N THR A 421 -48.63 -5.33 -11.49
CA THR A 421 -47.73 -6.47 -11.72
C THR A 421 -46.61 -6.08 -12.69
N CYS A 422 -45.66 -6.98 -12.91
CA CYS A 422 -44.58 -6.81 -13.86
C CYS A 422 -44.56 -7.98 -14.83
N ILE A 423 -44.75 -7.70 -16.12
CA ILE A 423 -44.73 -8.69 -17.19
C ILE A 423 -43.60 -8.32 -18.13
N ASP A 424 -42.66 -9.26 -18.34
CA ASP A 424 -41.48 -9.06 -19.19
C ASP A 424 -40.71 -7.75 -18.87
N GLY A 425 -40.58 -7.43 -17.58
CA GLY A 425 -39.89 -6.23 -17.09
C GLY A 425 -40.70 -4.93 -17.20
N GLN A 426 -41.94 -5.00 -17.68
CA GLN A 426 -42.84 -3.86 -17.83
C GLN A 426 -43.92 -3.85 -16.77
N LEU A 427 -44.12 -2.69 -16.16
CA LEU A 427 -45.17 -2.47 -15.18
C LEU A 427 -46.55 -2.48 -15.86
N VAL A 428 -47.49 -3.23 -15.30
CA VAL A 428 -48.88 -3.31 -15.75
C VAL A 428 -49.79 -2.93 -14.59
N PHE A 429 -50.68 -1.96 -14.81
CA PHE A 429 -51.72 -1.61 -13.85
C PHE A 429 -52.92 -2.53 -14.00
N SER A 430 -53.08 -3.47 -13.07
CA SER A 430 -54.11 -4.50 -13.09
C SER A 430 -55.49 -3.99 -12.71
N GLY A 431 -55.55 -2.94 -11.89
CA GLY A 431 -56.79 -2.26 -11.53
C GLY A 431 -56.84 -1.76 -10.09
N CYS A 432 -57.99 -1.20 -9.72
CA CYS A 432 -58.27 -0.72 -8.37
C CYS A 432 -59.52 -1.40 -7.80
N LEU A 433 -59.38 -1.99 -6.62
CA LEU A 433 -60.45 -2.69 -5.90
C LEU A 433 -60.61 -2.12 -4.50
N LYS A 434 -61.84 -2.09 -3.99
CA LYS A 434 -62.09 -1.86 -2.56
C LYS A 434 -62.12 -3.21 -1.84
N VAL A 435 -60.93 -3.66 -1.42
CA VAL A 435 -60.70 -5.02 -0.92
C VAL A 435 -61.31 -5.21 0.47
N ILE A 436 -61.95 -6.36 0.67
CA ILE A 436 -62.50 -6.84 1.95
C ILE A 436 -61.63 -7.95 2.52
N SER A 437 -61.16 -8.87 1.67
CA SER A 437 -60.32 -9.98 2.08
C SER A 437 -59.63 -10.59 0.85
N TYR A 438 -58.40 -11.08 1.04
CA TYR A 438 -57.77 -11.96 0.07
C TYR A 438 -58.19 -13.41 0.31
N GLY A 439 -58.28 -14.19 -0.76
CA GLY A 439 -58.62 -15.61 -0.70
C GLY A 439 -57.52 -16.45 -0.04
N LYS A 440 -57.90 -17.66 0.38
CA LYS A 440 -56.96 -18.72 0.79
C LYS A 440 -56.05 -19.13 -0.38
N ASP A 441 -56.63 -19.24 -1.57
CA ASP A 441 -55.89 -19.16 -2.84
C ASP A 441 -55.73 -17.67 -3.16
N THR A 442 -54.49 -17.23 -3.22
CA THR A 442 -54.10 -15.82 -3.27
C THR A 442 -54.56 -15.09 -4.52
N ARG A 443 -54.94 -15.82 -5.57
CA ARG A 443 -55.49 -15.26 -6.82
C ARG A 443 -56.87 -14.67 -6.64
N TYR A 444 -57.63 -15.16 -5.66
CA TYR A 444 -58.98 -14.66 -5.42
C TYR A 444 -58.95 -13.45 -4.48
N ILE A 445 -59.73 -12.44 -4.83
CA ILE A 445 -59.84 -11.18 -4.08
C ILE A 445 -61.31 -10.91 -3.86
N ILE A 446 -61.72 -10.77 -2.60
CA ILE A 446 -63.08 -10.39 -2.23
C ILE A 446 -63.11 -8.87 -2.08
N ALA A 447 -63.99 -8.21 -2.83
CA ALA A 447 -64.07 -6.74 -2.89
C ALA A 447 -65.52 -6.24 -2.73
N GLU A 448 -65.67 -4.93 -2.48
CA GLU A 448 -66.93 -4.21 -2.62
C GLU A 448 -66.93 -3.42 -3.93
N PRO A 449 -67.99 -3.54 -4.76
CA PRO A 449 -68.16 -2.65 -5.89
C PRO A 449 -68.36 -1.21 -5.37
N TYR A 450 -67.72 -0.25 -6.05
CA TYR A 450 -67.80 1.17 -5.69
C TYR A 450 -68.50 2.04 -6.72
N SER A 451 -68.74 1.53 -7.93
CA SER A 451 -69.40 2.26 -9.02
C SER A 451 -70.79 1.73 -9.35
N GLY A 452 -71.54 2.51 -10.12
CA GLY A 452 -72.85 2.13 -10.62
C GLY A 452 -73.90 1.85 -9.54
N SER A 453 -74.92 1.05 -9.90
CA SER A 453 -76.01 0.66 -9.00
C SER A 453 -75.53 -0.27 -7.87
N ALA A 454 -74.58 -1.15 -8.14
CA ALA A 454 -73.97 -2.03 -7.15
C ALA A 454 -73.24 -1.22 -6.06
N GLY A 455 -72.52 -0.15 -6.44
CA GLY A 455 -71.85 0.75 -5.51
C GLY A 455 -72.77 1.46 -4.52
N ALA A 456 -74.04 1.70 -4.89
CA ALA A 456 -75.04 2.32 -4.03
C ALA A 456 -75.76 1.32 -3.10
N ALA A 457 -75.59 0.02 -3.30
CA ALA A 457 -76.29 -1.01 -2.54
C ALA A 457 -75.84 -1.07 -1.08
N ALA A 458 -76.77 -1.49 -0.21
CA ALA A 458 -76.56 -1.59 1.23
C ALA A 458 -75.63 -2.75 1.62
N PHE A 459 -75.75 -3.87 0.91
CA PHE A 459 -74.87 -5.03 1.03
C PHE A 459 -74.40 -5.43 -0.36
N LYS A 460 -73.10 -5.63 -0.52
CA LYS A 460 -72.47 -5.89 -1.81
C LYS A 460 -71.16 -6.66 -1.64
N ARG A 461 -70.93 -7.62 -2.52
CA ARG A 461 -69.69 -8.40 -2.60
C ARG A 461 -69.39 -8.74 -4.04
N GLU A 462 -68.11 -8.74 -4.35
CA GLU A 462 -67.55 -9.29 -5.57
C GLU A 462 -66.46 -10.29 -5.21
N LEU A 463 -66.44 -11.39 -5.95
CA LEU A 463 -65.30 -12.30 -6.00
C LEU A 463 -64.58 -12.03 -7.32
N CYS A 464 -63.33 -11.61 -7.22
CA CYS A 464 -62.47 -11.34 -8.35
C CYS A 464 -61.32 -12.36 -8.40
N SER A 465 -60.76 -12.58 -9.57
CA SER A 465 -59.60 -13.46 -9.81
C SER A 465 -58.49 -12.72 -10.56
N PHE A 466 -57.26 -12.82 -10.08
CA PHE A 466 -56.07 -12.26 -10.73
C PHE A 466 -55.50 -13.24 -11.77
N ASN A 467 -55.11 -12.72 -12.93
CA ASN A 467 -54.49 -13.47 -14.01
C ASN A 467 -53.08 -12.94 -14.33
N ALA A 468 -52.09 -13.76 -13.97
CA ALA A 468 -50.67 -13.56 -14.22
C ALA A 468 -50.31 -13.17 -15.67
N LYS A 469 -50.98 -13.81 -16.64
CA LYS A 469 -50.53 -13.82 -18.04
C LYS A 469 -50.65 -12.48 -18.73
N ASP A 470 -51.65 -11.72 -18.35
CA ASP A 470 -51.95 -10.40 -18.90
C ASP A 470 -52.06 -9.33 -17.81
N GLY A 471 -51.83 -9.71 -16.56
CA GLY A 471 -51.89 -8.82 -15.40
C GLY A 471 -53.28 -8.25 -15.20
N SER A 472 -54.33 -8.95 -15.63
CA SER A 472 -55.71 -8.51 -15.50
C SER A 472 -56.40 -9.08 -14.26
N ILE A 473 -57.48 -8.43 -13.84
CA ILE A 473 -58.38 -8.93 -12.80
C ILE A 473 -59.76 -9.13 -13.42
N SER A 474 -60.30 -10.34 -13.31
CA SER A 474 -61.64 -10.69 -13.75
C SER A 474 -62.63 -10.76 -12.60
N LEU A 475 -63.91 -10.50 -12.90
CA LEU A 475 -65.02 -10.70 -11.99
C LEU A 475 -65.56 -12.12 -12.15
N ASP A 476 -65.54 -12.91 -11.09
CA ASP A 476 -66.06 -14.27 -11.08
C ASP A 476 -67.52 -14.30 -10.61
N ARG A 477 -67.84 -13.54 -9.54
CA ARG A 477 -69.19 -13.47 -8.96
C ARG A 477 -69.49 -12.08 -8.42
N VAL A 478 -70.74 -11.65 -8.50
CA VAL A 478 -71.21 -10.39 -7.91
C VAL A 478 -72.58 -10.57 -7.26
N ILE A 479 -72.72 -10.05 -6.05
CA ILE A 479 -74.00 -9.99 -5.36
C ILE A 479 -74.20 -8.62 -4.75
N TYR A 480 -75.41 -8.08 -4.84
CA TYR A 480 -75.78 -6.88 -4.11
C TYR A 480 -77.27 -6.80 -3.79
N ARG A 481 -77.62 -6.15 -2.69
CA ARG A 481 -79.01 -6.01 -2.26
C ARG A 481 -79.28 -4.74 -1.47
N ASN A 482 -80.57 -4.41 -1.40
CA ASN A 482 -81.09 -3.43 -0.45
C ASN A 482 -81.16 -4.03 0.98
N ARG A 483 -81.19 -3.14 1.98
CA ARG A 483 -81.20 -3.54 3.40
C ARG A 483 -82.40 -4.44 3.74
N ASP A 484 -83.56 -4.18 3.15
CA ASP A 484 -84.82 -4.89 3.37
C ASP A 484 -85.05 -6.05 2.37
N TYR A 485 -84.05 -6.43 1.58
CA TYR A 485 -84.16 -7.43 0.50
C TYR A 485 -85.24 -7.10 -0.57
N SER A 486 -85.73 -5.86 -0.65
CA SER A 486 -86.68 -5.45 -1.70
C SER A 486 -86.14 -5.57 -3.13
N TYR A 487 -84.81 -5.58 -3.24
CA TYR A 487 -84.05 -5.78 -4.45
C TYR A 487 -82.83 -6.63 -4.10
N VAL A 488 -82.59 -7.67 -4.89
CA VAL A 488 -81.43 -8.56 -4.81
C VAL A 488 -80.93 -8.78 -6.23
N ASN A 489 -79.63 -8.68 -6.44
CA ASN A 489 -78.96 -9.10 -7.67
C ASN A 489 -77.92 -10.18 -7.33
N ILE A 490 -77.94 -11.26 -8.11
CA ILE A 490 -76.97 -12.35 -8.02
C ILE A 490 -76.48 -12.63 -9.44
N ASP A 491 -75.19 -12.38 -9.69
CA ASP A 491 -74.51 -12.61 -10.96
C ASP A 491 -75.28 -11.98 -12.16
N GLY A 492 -75.81 -10.77 -11.97
CA GLY A 492 -76.57 -10.03 -12.98
C GLY A 492 -78.07 -10.36 -13.03
N VAL A 493 -78.53 -11.38 -12.30
CA VAL A 493 -79.96 -11.73 -12.21
C VAL A 493 -80.65 -10.92 -11.13
N GLU A 494 -81.62 -10.10 -11.52
CA GLU A 494 -82.37 -9.21 -10.62
C GLU A 494 -83.65 -9.86 -10.06
N TYR A 495 -83.88 -9.69 -8.76
CA TYR A 495 -85.08 -10.12 -8.04
C TYR A 495 -85.69 -8.92 -7.31
N THR A 496 -86.98 -8.70 -7.55
CA THR A 496 -87.78 -7.66 -6.87
C THR A 496 -88.97 -8.28 -6.17
N LYS A 497 -89.62 -7.53 -5.26
CA LYS A 497 -90.84 -7.96 -4.55
C LYS A 497 -91.97 -8.42 -5.48
N ASP A 498 -91.97 -7.99 -6.74
CA ASP A 498 -93.01 -8.31 -7.72
C ASP A 498 -92.72 -9.58 -8.54
N ASN A 499 -91.52 -10.17 -8.41
CA ASN A 499 -91.04 -11.29 -9.23
C ASN A 499 -90.48 -12.47 -8.39
N GLU A 500 -91.10 -12.76 -7.25
CA GLU A 500 -90.71 -13.83 -6.28
C GLU A 500 -90.80 -15.29 -6.79
N SER A 501 -90.90 -15.54 -8.10
CA SER A 501 -90.85 -16.91 -8.63
C SER A 501 -89.41 -17.43 -8.70
N GLY A 502 -88.83 -17.71 -7.53
CA GLY A 502 -87.57 -18.44 -7.42
C GLY A 502 -87.69 -19.84 -8.01
N ASN A 503 -86.78 -20.18 -8.91
CA ASN A 503 -86.67 -21.49 -9.53
C ASN A 503 -86.49 -22.57 -8.43
N GLY A 504 -87.54 -23.33 -8.12
CA GLY A 504 -87.48 -24.44 -7.15
C GLY A 504 -87.86 -24.15 -5.69
N GLY A 505 -88.47 -22.98 -5.37
CA GLY A 505 -89.08 -22.73 -4.04
C GLY A 505 -88.16 -22.15 -2.96
N VAL A 506 -86.99 -21.61 -3.34
CA VAL A 506 -86.06 -20.90 -2.44
C VAL A 506 -86.23 -19.38 -2.63
N SER A 507 -86.26 -18.62 -1.53
CA SER A 507 -86.44 -17.16 -1.58
C SER A 507 -85.17 -16.44 -2.08
N PRO A 508 -85.29 -15.25 -2.71
CA PRO A 508 -84.14 -14.44 -3.10
C PRO A 508 -83.18 -14.11 -1.94
N ALA A 509 -83.70 -13.97 -0.72
CA ALA A 509 -82.89 -13.77 0.47
C ALA A 509 -82.02 -14.98 0.80
N GLU A 510 -82.60 -16.20 0.79
CA GLU A 510 -81.85 -17.45 1.01
C GLU A 510 -80.80 -17.68 -0.08
N MET A 511 -81.10 -17.35 -1.34
CA MET A 511 -80.13 -17.44 -2.44
C MET A 511 -78.97 -16.45 -2.26
N PHE A 512 -79.25 -15.21 -1.84
CA PHE A 512 -78.22 -14.21 -1.56
C PHE A 512 -77.33 -14.65 -0.40
N ASP A 513 -77.93 -15.06 0.73
CA ASP A 513 -77.17 -15.44 1.93
C ASP A 513 -76.31 -16.69 1.68
N LYS A 514 -76.82 -17.65 0.91
CA LYS A 514 -76.03 -18.82 0.47
C LYS A 514 -74.83 -18.39 -0.37
N THR A 515 -75.05 -17.52 -1.36
CA THR A 515 -73.97 -17.05 -2.26
C THR A 515 -72.95 -16.20 -1.52
N LEU A 516 -73.41 -15.37 -0.57
CA LEU A 516 -72.54 -14.60 0.32
C LEU A 516 -71.61 -15.51 1.11
N ASN A 517 -72.16 -16.57 1.74
CA ASN A 517 -71.35 -17.55 2.47
C ASN A 517 -70.34 -18.26 1.54
N GLU A 518 -70.74 -18.62 0.32
CA GLU A 518 -69.83 -19.21 -0.67
C GLU A 518 -68.65 -18.28 -1.02
N ILE A 519 -68.89 -16.96 -1.13
CA ILE A 519 -67.83 -15.96 -1.34
C ILE A 519 -66.96 -15.83 -0.08
N GLU A 520 -67.57 -15.68 1.09
CA GLU A 520 -66.85 -15.47 2.35
C GLU A 520 -66.01 -16.69 2.75
N ASP A 521 -66.43 -17.91 2.41
CA ASP A 521 -65.69 -19.16 2.66
C ASP A 521 -64.38 -19.25 1.86
N ILE A 522 -64.27 -18.53 0.74
CA ILE A 522 -63.02 -18.41 -0.04
C ILE A 522 -62.02 -17.51 0.68
N GLY A 523 -62.51 -16.54 1.45
CA GLY A 523 -61.71 -15.59 2.20
C GLY A 523 -60.80 -16.25 3.24
N ASN A 524 -59.68 -15.61 3.53
CA ASN A 524 -58.74 -16.08 4.54
C ASN A 524 -59.06 -15.59 5.96
N GLY A 525 -60.07 -14.72 6.12
CA GLY A 525 -60.50 -14.18 7.42
C GLY A 525 -59.63 -13.04 7.98
N ASN A 526 -58.58 -12.61 7.28
CA ASN A 526 -57.64 -11.60 7.76
C ASN A 526 -58.07 -10.14 7.49
N GLY A 527 -59.30 -9.91 7.02
CA GLY A 527 -59.82 -8.57 6.72
C GLY A 527 -59.20 -7.95 5.46
N SER A 528 -59.46 -6.65 5.27
CA SER A 528 -59.12 -5.88 4.05
C SER A 528 -57.64 -5.55 3.94
N ASP A 529 -56.98 -5.51 5.09
CA ASP A 529 -55.61 -5.07 5.19
C ASP A 529 -54.69 -6.23 4.76
N PRO A 530 -53.69 -5.99 3.90
CA PRO A 530 -52.62 -6.94 3.74
C PRO A 530 -51.98 -7.17 5.11
N ASP A 531 -51.63 -8.44 5.42
CA ASP A 531 -51.08 -8.86 6.71
C ASP A 531 -50.10 -7.80 7.27
N PRO A 532 -50.28 -7.28 8.49
CA PRO A 532 -49.40 -6.26 9.08
C PRO A 532 -47.93 -6.70 9.13
N SER A 533 -47.65 -8.01 9.11
CA SER A 533 -46.30 -8.55 9.01
C SER A 533 -45.70 -8.52 7.59
N GLY A 534 -46.52 -8.26 6.57
CA GLY A 534 -46.17 -8.23 5.16
C GLY A 534 -46.45 -6.89 4.45
N SER A 535 -46.55 -5.78 5.18
CA SER A 535 -46.72 -4.44 4.60
C SER A 535 -45.79 -3.41 5.26
N VAL A 536 -45.46 -2.34 4.52
CA VAL A 536 -44.69 -1.20 5.03
C VAL A 536 -45.38 0.12 4.69
N THR A 537 -45.06 1.19 5.41
CA THR A 537 -45.48 2.54 4.99
C THR A 537 -44.90 2.88 3.62
N VAL A 538 -45.64 3.61 2.79
CA VAL A 538 -45.18 4.02 1.46
C VAL A 538 -43.81 4.68 1.49
N SER A 539 -43.48 5.47 2.51
CA SER A 539 -42.15 6.08 2.66
C SER A 539 -40.96 5.11 2.78
N ARG A 540 -41.21 3.81 2.98
CA ARG A 540 -40.19 2.74 3.12
C ARG A 540 -40.18 1.78 1.91
N TYR A 541 -40.76 2.20 0.78
CA TYR A 541 -40.89 1.34 -0.40
C TYR A 541 -39.54 0.79 -0.87
N PHE A 542 -38.47 1.60 -0.82
CA PHE A 542 -37.17 1.20 -1.35
C PHE A 542 -36.58 0.07 -0.52
N GLU A 543 -36.47 0.25 0.80
CA GLU A 543 -35.96 -0.78 1.71
C GLU A 543 -36.75 -2.08 1.59
N TYR A 544 -38.06 -1.97 1.36
CA TYR A 544 -38.95 -3.12 1.23
C TYR A 544 -38.75 -3.87 -0.09
N ILE A 545 -38.71 -3.18 -1.23
CA ILE A 545 -38.42 -3.78 -2.54
C ILE A 545 -36.99 -4.37 -2.56
N TYR A 546 -36.01 -3.64 -2.02
CA TYR A 546 -34.62 -4.04 -1.97
C TYR A 546 -34.43 -5.38 -1.25
N ASN A 547 -34.99 -5.51 -0.05
CA ASN A 547 -34.85 -6.70 0.79
C ASN A 547 -35.84 -7.83 0.48
N PHE A 548 -36.80 -7.62 -0.42
CA PHE A 548 -37.81 -8.65 -0.71
C PHE A 548 -37.16 -9.87 -1.40
N GLY A 549 -37.38 -11.07 -0.86
CA GLY A 549 -36.82 -12.31 -1.43
C GLY A 549 -35.29 -12.41 -1.41
N SER A 550 -34.59 -11.58 -0.63
CA SER A 550 -33.11 -11.66 -0.49
C SER A 550 -32.64 -12.52 0.69
N ALA A 551 -33.57 -13.13 1.44
CA ALA A 551 -33.29 -13.87 2.68
C ALA A 551 -32.93 -15.36 2.48
N GLU A 552 -32.68 -15.82 1.25
CA GLU A 552 -32.26 -17.20 0.94
C GLU A 552 -30.75 -17.33 0.65
#